data_AF-A0A7U9J0F1-F1
#
_entry.id   AF-A0A7U9J0F1-F1
#
_cell.length_a   1.000
_cell.length_b   1.000
_cell.length_c   1.000
_cell.angle_alpha   90.00
_cell.angle_beta   90.00
_cell.angle_gamma   90.00
#
_symmetry.space_group_name_H-M   'P 1'
#
loop_
_entity.id
_entity.type
_entity.pdbx_description
1 polymer ?
#
loop_
_entity_poly.entity_id
_entity_poly.type
_entity_poly.pdbx_seq_one_letter_code
_entity_poly.pdbx_strand_id
1 'polypeptide(L)'
;MSATAEPAFINPLAIPTYFGVISIGTARIGPMVSSSASNVVNCETKQRTQFECIYFSQYWAKGDFIAKRAPIGQWEPYSEESLLGIIVTSVCRIKVAMLKPEPPRDPHIPLMGDFN
;
A
#
# COMPACT_ATOMS: atom_id res chain seq x y z
N MET A 1 24.16 -3.76 -22.28
CA MET A 1 24.24 -2.86 -21.11
C MET A 1 22.87 -2.86 -20.47
N SER A 2 22.71 -3.54 -19.33
CA SER A 2 21.45 -3.62 -18.61
C SER A 2 21.35 -2.41 -17.70
N ALA A 3 20.37 -1.53 -17.92
CA ALA A 3 20.12 -0.38 -17.05
C ALA A 3 19.44 -0.88 -15.77
N THR A 4 20.21 -1.02 -14.70
CA THR A 4 19.70 -1.27 -13.36
C THR A 4 19.11 0.03 -12.83
N ALA A 5 17.86 0.33 -13.20
CA ALA A 5 17.08 1.36 -12.54
C ALA A 5 16.54 0.76 -11.23
N GLU A 6 17.12 1.12 -10.10
CA GLU A 6 16.57 0.84 -8.78
C GLU A 6 15.15 1.44 -8.72
N PRO A 7 14.10 0.66 -8.42
CA PRO A 7 12.75 1.18 -8.42
C PRO A 7 12.60 2.16 -7.25
N ALA A 8 12.38 3.44 -7.57
CA ALA A 8 12.02 4.44 -6.57
C ALA A 8 10.63 4.09 -5.99
N PHE A 9 10.61 3.57 -4.76
CA PHE A 9 9.39 3.29 -4.01
C PHE A 9 8.69 4.61 -3.67
N ILE A 10 7.63 4.93 -4.39
CA ILE A 10 6.76 6.05 -4.04
C ILE A 10 5.70 5.51 -3.09
N ASN A 11 5.69 5.97 -1.84
CA ASN A 11 4.58 5.74 -0.92
C ASN A 11 3.68 6.99 -0.90
N PRO A 12 2.74 7.16 -1.86
CA PRO A 12 1.62 8.02 -1.60
C PRO A 12 0.81 7.31 -0.52
N LEU A 13 0.75 7.88 0.68
CA LEU A 13 -0.18 7.45 1.72
C LEU A 13 -1.62 7.72 1.25
N ALA A 14 -2.09 6.98 0.24
CA ALA A 14 -3.49 6.77 -0.01
C ALA A 14 -3.92 5.78 1.06
N ILE A 15 -4.34 6.31 2.21
CA ILE A 15 -5.03 5.52 3.22
C ILE A 15 -6.50 5.49 2.76
N PRO A 16 -6.98 4.43 2.10
CA PRO A 16 -8.40 4.31 1.86
C PRO A 16 -9.10 4.22 3.22
N THR A 17 -9.87 5.25 3.56
CA THR A 17 -10.85 5.17 4.64
C THR A 17 -11.90 4.17 4.19
N TYR A 18 -11.74 2.91 4.56
CA TYR A 18 -12.70 1.86 4.21
C TYR A 18 -14.01 2.18 4.95
N PHE A 19 -15.07 2.56 4.22
CA PHE A 19 -16.39 2.91 4.76
C PHE A 19 -17.24 1.67 5.13
N GLY A 20 -16.60 0.62 5.64
CA GLY A 20 -17.27 -0.62 6.04
C GLY A 20 -16.51 -1.32 7.17
N VAL A 21 -17.20 -1.66 8.25
CA VAL A 21 -16.60 -2.46 9.33
C VAL A 21 -16.56 -3.92 8.86
N ILE A 22 -15.35 -4.46 8.67
CA ILE A 22 -15.19 -5.91 8.47
C ILE A 22 -15.02 -6.54 9.86
N SER A 23 -16.10 -7.14 10.37
CA SER A 23 -16.07 -7.93 11.60
C SER A 23 -15.63 -9.35 11.28
N ILE A 24 -14.33 -9.64 11.41
CA ILE A 24 -13.85 -11.03 11.39
C ILE A 24 -14.07 -11.60 12.78
N GLY A 25 -14.89 -12.65 12.88
CA GLY A 25 -15.31 -13.25 14.14
C GLY A 25 -14.18 -13.89 14.93
N THR A 26 -13.46 -13.10 15.71
CA THR A 26 -12.68 -13.55 16.88
C THR A 26 -12.86 -12.48 17.97
N ALA A 27 -13.57 -12.80 19.05
CA ALA A 27 -13.97 -11.83 20.08
C ALA A 27 -12.80 -11.07 20.78
N ARG A 28 -11.55 -11.40 20.48
CA ARG A 28 -10.34 -10.77 21.03
C ARG A 28 -9.65 -9.77 20.11
N ILE A 29 -10.01 -9.74 18.83
CA ILE A 29 -9.35 -8.91 17.83
C ILE A 29 -10.42 -7.95 17.32
N GLY A 30 -10.25 -6.66 17.63
CA GLY A 30 -11.22 -5.62 17.29
C GLY A 30 -11.51 -5.54 15.78
N PRO A 31 -12.53 -4.77 15.37
CA PRO A 31 -12.87 -4.61 13.96
C PRO A 31 -11.69 -4.08 13.15
N MET A 32 -11.58 -4.49 11.89
CA MET A 32 -10.70 -3.83 10.91
C MET A 32 -11.36 -2.53 10.46
N VAL A 33 -10.74 -1.40 10.77
CA VAL A 33 -11.32 -0.05 10.57
C VAL A 33 -10.59 0.73 9.48
N SER A 34 -9.31 0.47 9.25
CA SER A 34 -8.58 1.04 8.11
C SER A 34 -7.49 0.12 7.60
N SER A 35 -6.92 0.47 6.44
CA SER A 35 -5.77 -0.22 5.87
C SER A 35 -4.72 0.74 5.33
N SER A 36 -3.47 0.28 5.28
CA SER A 36 -2.36 0.94 4.61
C SER A 36 -1.78 0.00 3.56
N ALA A 37 -1.59 0.49 2.34
CA ALA A 37 -1.10 -0.30 1.22
C ALA A 37 0.12 0.34 0.55
N SER A 38 1.19 -0.43 0.43
CA SER A 38 2.41 -0.02 -0.27
C SER A 38 2.29 -0.36 -1.75
N ASN A 39 2.19 0.68 -2.59
CA ASN A 39 2.14 0.57 -4.05
C ASN A 39 3.45 1.07 -4.65
N VAL A 40 3.96 0.40 -5.67
CA VAL A 40 5.03 0.92 -6.52
C VAL A 40 4.44 1.16 -7.90
N VAL A 41 4.77 2.31 -8.47
CA VAL A 41 4.25 2.75 -9.76
C VAL A 41 5.40 3.03 -10.70
N ASN A 42 5.31 2.52 -11.91
CA ASN A 42 6.19 2.87 -13.00
C ASN A 42 5.50 3.93 -13.85
N CYS A 43 5.99 5.17 -13.73
CA CYS A 43 5.46 6.32 -14.44
C CYS A 43 5.63 6.27 -15.96
N GLU A 44 6.59 5.48 -16.46
CA GLU A 44 6.87 5.35 -17.89
C GLU A 44 5.98 4.27 -18.52
N THR A 45 5.89 3.09 -17.89
CA THR A 45 5.15 1.95 -18.43
C THR A 45 3.68 1.93 -18.04
N LYS A 46 3.24 2.87 -17.18
CA LYS A 46 1.88 2.94 -16.61
C LYS A 46 1.45 1.62 -15.93
N GLN A 47 2.40 1.03 -15.22
CA GLN A 47 2.18 -0.18 -14.45
C GLN A 47 2.27 0.12 -12.96
N ARG A 48 1.55 -0.67 -12.17
CA ARG A 48 1.67 -0.68 -10.72
C ARG A 48 1.95 -2.07 -10.22
N THR A 49 2.44 -2.16 -9.00
CA THR A 49 2.42 -3.38 -8.21
C THR A 49 2.19 -3.04 -6.74
N GLN A 50 1.63 -3.97 -5.98
CA GLN A 50 1.36 -3.83 -4.56
C GLN A 50 2.12 -4.92 -3.82
N PHE A 51 2.83 -4.56 -2.76
CA PHE A 51 3.66 -5.51 -1.98
C PHE A 51 3.10 -5.79 -0.59
N GLU A 52 2.43 -4.82 0.03
CA GLU A 52 1.92 -4.95 1.40
C GLU A 52 0.57 -4.25 1.55
N CYS A 53 -0.33 -4.88 2.30
CA CYS A 53 -1.58 -4.31 2.79
C CYS A 53 -1.73 -4.69 4.26
N ILE A 54 -1.71 -3.71 5.16
CA ILE A 54 -1.82 -3.90 6.61
C ILE A 54 -3.18 -3.38 7.06
N TYR A 55 -3.86 -4.12 7.92
CA TYR A 55 -5.17 -3.78 8.48
C TYR A 55 -5.05 -3.36 9.95
N PHE A 56 -5.81 -2.33 10.32
CA PHE A 56 -5.67 -1.64 11.61
C PHE A 56 -6.98 -1.53 12.38
N SER A 57 -6.90 -1.53 13.70
CA SER A 57 -8.07 -1.40 14.58
C SER A 57 -8.64 0.02 14.70
N GLN A 58 -7.90 1.05 14.26
CA GLN A 58 -8.36 2.43 14.23
C GLN A 58 -8.26 3.04 12.83
N TYR A 59 -8.89 4.19 12.64
CA TYR A 59 -8.75 4.98 11.41
C TYR A 59 -7.31 5.46 11.18
N TRP A 60 -6.99 5.77 9.93
CA TRP A 60 -5.71 6.37 9.53
C TRP A 60 -4.48 5.50 9.76
N ALA A 61 -4.63 4.17 9.61
CA ALA A 61 -3.55 3.20 9.83
C ALA A 61 -2.93 3.29 11.23
N LYS A 62 -3.77 3.37 12.26
CA LYS A 62 -3.37 3.47 13.67
C LYS A 62 -3.98 2.36 14.52
N GLY A 63 -3.45 2.21 15.74
CA GLY A 63 -3.90 1.19 16.67
C GLY A 63 -3.23 -0.15 16.40
N ASP A 64 -3.97 -1.22 16.66
CA ASP A 64 -3.44 -2.57 16.60
C ASP A 64 -3.27 -3.05 15.16
N PHE A 65 -2.17 -3.76 14.90
CA PHE A 65 -1.87 -4.41 13.63
C PHE A 65 -2.66 -5.73 13.56
N ILE A 66 -3.84 -5.69 12.96
CA ILE A 66 -4.76 -6.83 12.97
C ILE A 66 -4.26 -7.94 12.05
N ALA A 67 -3.94 -7.58 10.82
CA ALA A 67 -3.65 -8.53 9.75
C ALA A 67 -2.69 -7.91 8.73
N LYS A 68 -1.90 -8.75 8.07
CA LYS A 68 -1.06 -8.36 6.94
C LYS A 68 -1.35 -9.28 5.75
N ARG A 69 -1.49 -8.68 4.57
CA ARG A 69 -1.40 -9.37 3.28
C ARG A 69 -0.16 -8.87 2.57
N ALA A 70 0.77 -9.77 2.27
CA ALA A 70 2.03 -9.44 1.60
C ALA A 70 2.12 -10.21 0.27
N PRO A 71 1.34 -9.83 -0.76
CA PRO A 71 1.39 -10.54 -2.03
C PRO A 71 2.77 -10.39 -2.67
N ILE A 72 3.20 -11.41 -3.42
CA ILE A 72 4.32 -11.26 -4.34
C ILE A 72 3.91 -10.20 -5.35
N GLY A 73 4.64 -9.08 -5.41
CA GLY A 73 4.30 -7.96 -6.28
C GLY A 73 4.22 -8.39 -7.74
N GLN A 74 3.02 -8.38 -8.31
CA GLN A 74 2.77 -8.58 -9.73
C GLN A 74 2.57 -7.22 -10.39
N TRP A 75 3.25 -6.99 -11.51
CA TRP A 75 3.10 -5.77 -12.28
C TRP A 75 1.85 -5.85 -13.14
N GLU A 76 0.96 -4.88 -12.97
CA GLU A 76 -0.30 -4.80 -13.69
C GLU A 76 -0.45 -3.40 -14.31
N PRO A 77 -0.97 -3.28 -15.54
CA PRO A 77 -1.30 -1.98 -16.09
C PRO A 77 -2.43 -1.33 -15.28
N TYR A 78 -2.40 -0.01 -15.15
CA TYR A 78 -3.53 0.75 -14.61
C TYR A 78 -4.15 1.66 -15.68
N SER A 79 -5.46 1.89 -15.60
CA SER A 79 -6.15 2.88 -16.45
C SER A 79 -5.91 4.29 -15.92
N GLU A 80 -5.61 5.24 -16.80
CA GLU A 80 -5.46 6.66 -16.46
C GLU A 80 -6.75 7.30 -15.97
N GLU A 81 -7.89 6.81 -16.44
CA GLU A 81 -9.23 7.29 -16.04
C GLU A 81 -9.66 6.75 -14.67
N SER A 82 -8.95 5.76 -14.12
CA SER A 82 -9.22 5.27 -12.78
C SER A 82 -8.78 6.27 -11.70
N LEU A 83 -9.36 6.16 -10.51
CA LEU A 83 -8.92 6.95 -9.35
C LEU A 83 -7.41 6.81 -9.11
N LEU A 84 -6.88 5.59 -9.27
CA LEU A 84 -5.45 5.33 -9.20
C LEU A 84 -4.70 6.10 -10.30
N GLY A 85 -5.16 6.04 -11.54
CA GLY A 85 -4.56 6.75 -12.68
C GLY A 85 -4.47 8.25 -12.44
N ILE A 86 -5.51 8.86 -11.89
CA ILE A 86 -5.55 10.28 -11.51
C ILE A 86 -4.51 10.61 -10.43
N ILE A 87 -4.42 9.77 -9.38
CA ILE A 87 -3.44 9.94 -8.30
C ILE A 87 -2.02 9.78 -8.83
N VAL A 88 -1.75 8.72 -9.59
CA VAL A 88 -0.42 8.41 -10.12
C VAL A 88 0.04 9.47 -11.10
N THR A 89 -0.85 10.00 -11.94
CA THR A 89 -0.55 11.13 -12.83
C THR A 89 -0.04 12.35 -12.04
N SER A 90 -0.61 12.61 -10.87
CA SER A 90 -0.17 13.70 -9.99
C SER A 90 1.17 13.40 -9.32
N VAL A 91 1.33 12.16 -8.82
CA VAL A 91 2.55 11.67 -8.16
C VAL A 91 3.75 11.66 -9.11
N CYS A 92 3.57 11.21 -10.35
CA CYS A 92 4.62 11.11 -11.36
C CYS A 92 5.17 12.48 -11.83
N ARG A 93 4.52 13.59 -11.45
CA ARG A 93 5.03 14.95 -11.67
C ARG A 93 5.96 15.43 -10.56
N ILE A 94 6.03 14.72 -9.43
CA ILE A 94 6.92 15.06 -8.32
C ILE A 94 8.35 14.70 -8.73
N LYS A 95 9.28 15.65 -8.58
CA LYS A 95 10.70 15.40 -8.84
C LYS A 95 11.21 14.35 -7.86
N VAL A 96 11.94 13.35 -8.36
CA VAL A 96 12.52 12.25 -7.54
C VAL A 96 13.31 12.78 -6.33
N ALA A 97 14.07 13.86 -6.51
CA ALA A 97 14.84 14.50 -5.44
C ALA A 97 14.00 15.06 -4.27
N MET A 98 12.68 15.18 -4.43
CA MET A 98 11.74 15.61 -3.39
C MET A 98 11.01 14.45 -2.72
N LEU A 99 11.21 13.22 -3.19
CA LEU A 99 10.61 12.04 -2.59
C LEU A 99 11.29 11.73 -1.26
N LYS A 100 10.49 11.24 -0.31
CA LYS A 100 11.02 10.67 0.93
C LYS A 100 11.81 9.40 0.59
N PRO A 101 12.86 9.09 1.36
CA PRO A 101 13.56 7.82 1.22
C PRO A 101 12.60 6.65 1.43
N GLU A 102 12.99 5.49 0.90
CA GLU A 102 12.25 4.24 1.08
C GLU A 102 12.00 4.01 2.59
N PRO A 103 10.74 3.78 3.00
CA PRO A 103 10.45 3.45 4.38
C PRO A 103 11.08 2.09 4.74
N PRO A 104 11.58 1.93 5.98
CA PRO A 104 12.04 0.63 6.43
C PRO A 104 10.89 -0.40 6.37
N ARG A 105 11.23 -1.67 6.11
CA ARG A 105 10.26 -2.76 6.14
C ARG A 105 9.54 -2.76 7.48
N ASP A 106 8.22 -2.95 7.45
CA ASP A 106 7.42 -2.96 8.65
C ASP A 106 7.84 -4.13 9.57
N PRO A 107 8.24 -3.88 10.83
CA PRO A 107 8.73 -4.91 11.73
C PRO A 107 7.62 -5.59 12.55
N HIS A 108 6.36 -5.17 12.41
CA HIS A 108 5.29 -5.61 13.29
C HIS A 108 4.74 -6.98 12.89
N ILE A 109 4.44 -7.79 13.91
CA ILE A 109 3.81 -9.10 13.75
C ILE A 109 2.29 -8.92 13.82
N PRO A 110 1.52 -9.29 12.79
CA PRO A 110 0.06 -9.14 12.79
C PRO A 110 -0.60 -10.05 13.84
N LEU A 111 -1.63 -9.52 14.52
CA LEU A 111 -2.37 -10.25 15.57
C LEU A 111 -3.02 -11.54 15.07
N MET A 112 -3.45 -11.56 13.81
CA MET A 112 -4.05 -12.73 13.18
C MET A 112 -3.07 -13.56 12.33
N GLY A 113 -1.79 -13.18 12.26
CA GLY A 113 -0.83 -13.79 11.32
C GLY A 113 -0.95 -13.25 9.88
N ASP A 114 -0.19 -13.86 8.97
CA ASP A 114 -0.22 -13.53 7.54
C ASP A 114 -1.41 -14.20 6.85
N PHE A 115 -2.12 -13.44 6.00
CA PHE A 115 -3.18 -13.96 5.13
C PHE A 115 -2.70 -13.92 3.68
N ASN A 116 -2.73 -15.08 3.01
CA ASN A 116 -2.52 -15.18 1.55
C ASN A 116 -3.78 -14.75 0.80
#